data_AF-A0A1B7K1E2-F1
#
_entry.id   AF-A0A1B7K1E2-F1
#
_cell.length_a   1.000
_cell.length_b   1.000
_cell.length_c   1.000
_cell.angle_alpha   90.00
_cell.angle_beta   90.00
_cell.angle_gamma   90.00
#
_symmetry.space_group_name_H-M   'P 1'
#
loop_
_entity.id
_entity.type
_entity.pdbx_description
1 polymer ?
#
loop_
_entity_poly.entity_id
_entity_poly.type
_entity_poly.pdbx_seq_one_letter_code
_entity_poly.pdbx_strand_id
1 'polypeptide(L)' 'MWMAYDKITPIGDRRGDIQTAMITSAVLSAAGAKVSLNEMIPVWDQEAANEPNSSNNNQEPLEAWLSSMSE' A
#
# COMPACT_ATOMS: atom_id res chain seq x y z
N MET A 1 14.87 20.29 12.55
CA MET A 1 13.68 19.43 12.72
C MET A 1 13.10 19.06 11.36
N TRP A 2 13.85 18.27 10.58
CA TRP A 2 13.44 17.64 9.31
C TRP A 2 13.95 16.19 9.34
N MET A 3 15.16 15.98 9.87
CA MET A 3 15.70 14.68 10.27
C MET A 3 14.87 13.87 11.28
N ALA A 4 13.86 14.45 11.94
CA ALA A 4 12.96 13.69 12.82
C ALA A 4 11.73 13.14 12.08
N TYR A 5 11.35 13.79 10.97
CA TYR A 5 10.20 13.43 10.14
C TYR A 5 10.55 12.26 9.19
N ASP A 6 11.77 12.26 8.62
CA ASP A 6 12.31 11.16 7.79
C ASP A 6 12.64 9.87 8.57
N LYS A 7 12.53 9.86 9.90
CA LYS A 7 12.84 8.66 10.70
C LYS A 7 11.83 7.54 10.50
N ILE A 8 10.61 7.87 10.09
CA ILE A 8 9.51 6.92 9.96
C ILE A 8 9.42 6.41 8.52
N THR A 9 9.65 7.26 7.53
CA THR A 9 9.68 6.91 6.10
C THR A 9 11.04 7.33 5.53
N PRO A 10 12.01 6.41 5.39
CA PRO A 10 13.35 6.75 4.93
C PRO A 10 13.41 7.15 3.45
N ILE A 11 12.35 6.87 2.69
CA ILE A 11 12.19 7.26 1.30
C ILE A 11 10.88 8.04 1.21
N GLY A 12 11.01 9.34 0.99
CA GLY A 12 9.93 10.31 1.09
C GLY A 12 8.67 9.98 0.27
N ASP A 13 7.56 10.52 0.80
CA ASP A 13 6.23 10.58 0.19
C ASP A 13 5.51 9.23 -0.02
N ARG A 14 4.40 9.05 0.72
CA ARG A 14 3.46 7.90 0.58
C ARG A 14 3.06 7.64 -0.87
N ARG A 15 3.03 8.68 -1.71
CA ARG A 15 2.68 8.52 -3.13
C ARG A 15 3.68 7.65 -3.89
N GLY A 16 4.98 7.75 -3.58
CA GLY A 16 6.01 6.89 -4.17
C GLY A 16 5.87 5.44 -3.73
N ASP A 17 5.51 5.23 -2.47
CA ASP A 17 5.25 3.90 -1.92
C ASP A 17 4.08 3.20 -2.61
N ILE A 18 2.97 3.92 -2.85
CA ILE A 18 1.80 3.39 -3.55
C ILE A 18 2.15 3.00 -5.00
N GLN A 19 2.93 3.82 -5.71
CA GLN A 19 3.36 3.51 -7.08
C GLN A 19 4.26 2.28 -7.12
N THR A 20 5.20 2.20 -6.16
CA THR A 20 6.08 1.04 -6.04
C THR A 20 5.27 -0.22 -5.80
N ALA A 21 4.32 -0.17 -4.86
CA ALA A 21 3.40 -1.27 -4.56
C ALA A 21 2.63 -1.74 -5.81
N MET A 22 2.11 -0.80 -6.61
CA MET A 22 1.40 -1.11 -7.87
C MET A 22 2.27 -1.82 -8.89
N ILE A 23 3.51 -1.35 -9.09
CA ILE A 23 4.44 -1.96 -10.04
C ILE A 23 4.76 -3.39 -9.58
N THR A 24 5.08 -3.56 -8.30
CA THR A 24 5.44 -4.86 -7.76
C THR A 24 4.27 -5.85 -7.75
N SER A 25 3.04 -5.40 -7.44
CA SER A 25 1.86 -6.26 -7.49
C SER A 25 1.55 -6.69 -8.92
N ALA A 26 1.71 -5.81 -9.91
CA ALA A 26 1.56 -6.14 -11.32
C ALA A 26 2.61 -7.16 -11.79
N VAL A 27 3.88 -6.99 -11.39
CA VAL A 27 4.96 -7.94 -11.73
C VAL A 27 4.72 -9.30 -11.08
N LEU A 28 4.33 -9.36 -9.80
CA LEU A 28 4.04 -10.63 -9.14
C LEU A 28 2.79 -11.31 -9.73
N SER A 29 1.77 -10.53 -10.07
CA SER A 29 0.57 -11.02 -10.74
C SER A 29 0.91 -11.63 -12.10
N ALA A 30 1.80 -10.98 -12.87
CA ALA A 30 2.29 -11.52 -14.14
C ALA A 30 3.13 -12.79 -13.96
N ALA A 31 3.82 -12.95 -12.82
CA ALA A 31 4.52 -14.17 -12.44
C ALA A 31 3.59 -15.28 -11.92
N GLY A 32 2.27 -15.04 -11.87
CA GLY A 32 1.28 -16.02 -11.41
C GLY A 32 1.03 -16.03 -9.90
N ALA A 33 1.57 -15.07 -9.15
CA ALA A 33 1.30 -14.91 -7.73
C ALA A 33 0.04 -14.05 -7.50
N LYS A 34 -0.90 -14.52 -6.68
CA LYS A 34 -2.11 -13.77 -6.32
C LYS A 34 -1.80 -12.86 -5.14
N VAL A 35 -1.35 -11.63 -5.41
CA VAL A 35 -0.98 -10.65 -4.39
C VAL A 35 -1.88 -9.42 -4.45
N SER A 36 -2.36 -8.98 -3.30
CA SER A 36 -3.14 -7.74 -3.18
C SER A 36 -2.23 -6.53 -3.11
N LEU A 37 -2.70 -5.38 -3.61
CA LEU A 37 -1.95 -4.12 -3.54
C LEU A 37 -1.62 -3.74 -2.10
N ASN A 38 -2.55 -3.94 -1.16
CA ASN A 38 -2.38 -3.59 0.26
C ASN A 38 -1.27 -4.40 0.95
N GLU A 39 -1.01 -5.61 0.49
CA GLU A 39 0.09 -6.46 1.02
C GLU A 39 1.46 -5.98 0.53
N MET A 40 1.48 -5.15 -0.52
CA MET A 40 2.70 -4.71 -1.19
C MET A 40 3.06 -3.26 -0.86
N ILE A 41 2.22 -2.55 -0.11
CA ILE A 41 2.56 -1.21 0.40
C ILE A 41 3.63 -1.36 1.48
N PRO A 42 4.80 -0.70 1.34
CA PRO A 42 5.85 -0.73 2.35
C PRO A 42 5.35 -0.18 3.69
N VAL A 43 5.44 -0.99 4.75
CA VAL A 43 5.19 -0.56 6.12
C VAL A 43 6.54 -0.20 6.74
N TRP A 44 6.82 1.10 6.79
CA TRP A 44 8.11 1.60 7.30
C TRP A 44 8.18 1.71 8.82
N ASP A 45 7.02 1.69 9.48
CA ASP A 45 6.91 1.69 10.94
C ASP A 45 6.95 0.25 11.48
N GLN A 46 7.93 -0.05 12.33
CA GLN A 46 8.12 -1.37 12.92
C GLN A 46 6.98 -1.78 13.87
N GLU A 47 6.26 -0.82 14.43
CA GLU A 47 5.11 -1.08 15.30
C GLU A 47 3.87 -1.47 14.48
N ALA A 48 3.65 -0.83 13.33
CA ALA A 48 2.55 -1.13 12.41
C ALA A 48 2.71 -2.49 11.68
N ALA A 49 3.93 -2.99 11.53
CA ALA A 49 4.20 -4.29 10.91
C ALA A 49 3.76 -5.49 11.78
N ASN A 50 3.54 -5.29 13.08
CA ASN A 50 3.13 -6.34 14.02
C ASN A 50 1.62 -6.40 14.27
N GLU A 51 0.83 -5.50 13.68
CA GLU A 51 -0.64 -5.62 13.75
C GLU A 51 -1.11 -6.72 12.78
N PRO A 52 -1.78 -7.78 13.26
CA PRO A 52 -2.36 -8.79 12.37
C PRO A 52 -3.42 -8.09 11.51
N ASN A 53 -3.17 -8.07 10.20
CA ASN A 53 -4.01 -7.48 9.19
C ASN A 53 -5.47 -7.92 9.40
N SER A 54 -6.27 -7.00 9.97
CA SER A 54 -7.67 -7.21 10.32
C SER A 54 -8.45 -7.30 9.01
N SER A 55 -8.42 -8.49 8.44
CA SER A 55 -9.14 -8.90 7.24
C SER A 55 -10.63 -8.88 7.57
N ASN A 56 -11.28 -7.72 7.43
CA ASN A 56 -12.73 -7.59 7.25
C ASN A 56 -13.07 -6.11 7.07
N ASN A 57 -13.15 -5.65 5.82
CA ASN A 57 -14.20 -4.76 5.31
C ASN A 57 -14.00 -4.62 3.78
N ASN A 58 -14.90 -5.25 3.04
CA ASN A 58 -14.81 -5.58 1.61
C ASN A 58 -15.05 -4.42 0.63
N GLN A 59 -14.45 -3.24 0.81
CA GLN A 59 -14.39 -2.26 -0.28
C GLN A 59 -13.04 -1.56 -0.30
N GLU A 60 -12.22 -1.97 -1.26
CA GLU A 60 -10.98 -1.30 -1.61
C GLU A 60 -11.27 0.18 -1.91
N PRO A 61 -10.51 1.13 -1.35
CA PRO A 61 -10.74 2.57 -1.55
C PRO A 61 -10.67 2.98 -3.03
N LEU A 62 -9.98 2.19 -3.85
CA LEU A 62 -9.93 2.36 -5.30
C LEU A 62 -11.22 1.91 -6.00
N GLU A 63 -11.86 0.83 -5.55
CA GLU A 63 -13.13 0.35 -6.10
C GLU A 63 -14.26 1.36 -5.79
N ALA A 64 -14.26 1.92 -4.57
CA ALA A 64 -15.19 2.98 -4.19
C ALA A 64 -14.99 4.26 -5.03
N TRP A 65 -13.74 4.60 -5.33
CA TRP A 65 -13.42 5.73 -6.19
C TRP A 65 -13.82 5.48 -7.66
N LEU A 66 -13.56 4.28 -8.20
CA LEU A 66 -13.97 3.92 -9.56
C LEU A 66 -15.49 3.90 -9.72
N SER A 67 -16.22 3.39 -8.73
CA SER A 67 -17.69 3.42 -8.75
C SER A 67 -18.24 4.84 -8.75
N SER A 68 -17.57 5.78 -8.05
CA SER A 68 -17.98 7.19 -8.00
C SER A 68 -17.82 7.94 -9.33
N MET A 69 -17.06 7.39 -10.28
CA MET A 69 -16.92 7.95 -11.63
C MET A 69 -17.88 7.33 -12.65
N SER A 70 -18.43 6.16 -12.35
CA SER A 70 -19.38 5.47 -13.22
C SER A 70 -20.84 5.86 -12.98
N GLU A 71 -21.10 6.73 -12.00
CA GLU A 71 -22.41 7.29 -11.65
C GLU A 71 -22.64 8.68 -12.26
#